data_AF-A0A923BNH4-F1
#
_entry.id   AF-A0A923BNH4-F1
#
_cell.length_a   1.000
_cell.length_b   1.000
_cell.length_c   1.000
_cell.angle_alpha   90.00
_cell.angle_beta   90.00
_cell.angle_gamma   90.00
#
_symmetry.space_group_name_H-M   'P 1'
#
loop_
_entity.id
_entity.type
_entity.pdbx_description
1 polymer ?
#
loop_
_entity_poly.entity_id
_entity_poly.type
_entity_poly.pdbx_seq_one_letter_code
_entity_poly.pdbx_strand_id
1 'polypeptide(L)'
;MTNDYLSGWSEVLLFIIGGLLFVTSALLVSRFIRPHRPNAEKQTTYESGEEPQGVAWIQFNIRFYIIALIFLLFEVEIVFLFPWATIFADENLIRQTNGAWGWFSLTEMVIFIAILAIGLAYAWSNGHLDWVKPDPQPTDFKSPVPTD
;
A
#
# COMPACT_ATOMS: atom_id res chain seq x y z
N MET A 1 -24.85 -26.32 -9.71
CA MET A 1 -24.47 -25.70 -8.42
C MET A 1 -22.98 -25.81 -8.16
N THR A 2 -22.36 -26.99 -7.95
CA THR A 2 -20.89 -27.08 -7.74
C THR A 2 -20.06 -26.65 -8.96
N ASN A 3 -20.50 -26.98 -10.17
CA ASN A 3 -19.81 -26.63 -11.42
C ASN A 3 -19.77 -25.11 -11.69
N ASP A 4 -20.78 -24.36 -11.23
CA ASP A 4 -20.88 -22.90 -11.43
C ASP A 4 -19.91 -22.13 -10.51
N TYR A 5 -19.64 -22.65 -9.31
CA TYR A 5 -18.60 -22.09 -8.43
C TYR A 5 -17.20 -22.39 -8.95
N LEU A 6 -16.98 -23.61 -9.47
CA LEU A 6 -15.70 -23.97 -10.09
C LEU A 6 -15.43 -23.13 -11.34
N SER A 7 -16.46 -22.77 -12.12
CA SER A 7 -16.28 -21.90 -13.30
C SER A 7 -15.82 -20.50 -12.89
N GLY A 8 -16.43 -19.87 -11.88
CA GLY A 8 -16.02 -18.55 -11.40
C GLY A 8 -14.56 -18.49 -10.92
N TRP A 9 -14.12 -19.46 -10.12
CA TRP A 9 -12.71 -19.55 -9.71
C TRP A 9 -11.77 -19.90 -10.86
N SER A 10 -12.23 -20.69 -11.84
CA SER A 10 -11.44 -20.99 -13.03
C SER A 10 -11.23 -19.76 -13.92
N GLU A 11 -12.23 -18.88 -14.03
CA GLU A 11 -12.13 -17.62 -14.76
C GLU A 11 -11.07 -16.69 -14.14
N VAL A 12 -11.10 -16.54 -12.81
CA VAL A 12 -10.08 -15.77 -12.07
C VAL A 12 -8.68 -16.36 -12.27
N LEU A 13 -8.55 -17.69 -12.17
CA LEU A 13 -7.27 -18.36 -12.38
C LEU A 13 -6.74 -18.17 -13.80
N LEU A 14 -7.60 -18.32 -14.80
CA LEU A 14 -7.26 -18.10 -16.21
C LEU A 14 -6.85 -16.64 -16.46
N PHE A 15 -7.50 -15.68 -15.81
CA PHE A 15 -7.12 -14.27 -15.90
C PHE A 15 -5.72 -14.02 -15.32
N ILE A 16 -5.41 -14.57 -14.14
CA ILE A 16 -4.08 -14.47 -13.52
C ILE A 16 -3.01 -15.10 -14.42
N ILE A 17 -3.26 -16.31 -14.93
CA ILE A 17 -2.35 -17.00 -15.85
C ILE A 17 -2.16 -16.18 -17.13
N GLY A 18 -3.25 -15.69 -17.72
CA GLY A 18 -3.21 -14.85 -18.92
C GLY A 18 -2.38 -13.58 -18.71
N GLY A 19 -2.58 -12.89 -17.58
CA GLY A 19 -1.81 -11.69 -17.21
C GLY A 19 -0.32 -12.00 -17.02
N LEU A 20 0.01 -13.10 -16.34
CA LEU A 20 1.40 -13.53 -16.17
C LEU A 20 2.04 -13.89 -17.53
N LEU A 21 1.35 -14.63 -18.39
CA LEU A 21 1.81 -14.99 -19.73
C LEU A 21 2.00 -13.75 -20.60
N PHE A 22 1.11 -12.77 -20.51
CA PHE A 22 1.24 -11.51 -21.24
C PHE A 22 2.49 -10.73 -20.82
N VAL A 23 2.71 -10.52 -19.51
CA VAL A 23 3.88 -9.78 -19.01
C VAL A 23 5.17 -10.54 -19.32
N THR A 24 5.21 -11.84 -19.07
CA THR A 24 6.41 -12.66 -19.33
C THR A 24 6.73 -12.76 -20.81
N SER A 25 5.73 -12.98 -21.68
CA SER A 25 5.96 -13.01 -23.13
C SER A 25 6.46 -11.67 -23.65
N ALA A 26 5.91 -10.54 -23.19
CA ALA A 26 6.39 -9.20 -23.55
C ALA A 26 7.86 -9.00 -23.14
N LEU A 27 8.24 -9.39 -21.92
CA LEU A 27 9.62 -9.33 -21.45
C LEU A 27 10.55 -10.26 -22.25
N LEU A 28 10.12 -11.48 -22.57
CA LEU A 28 10.89 -12.42 -23.39
C LEU A 28 11.11 -11.91 -24.81
N VAL A 29 10.04 -11.46 -25.48
CA VAL A 29 10.13 -10.86 -26.82
C VAL A 29 11.07 -9.65 -26.79
N SER A 30 10.93 -8.76 -25.80
CA SER A 30 11.84 -7.62 -25.66
C SER A 30 13.30 -8.05 -25.45
N ARG A 31 13.55 -9.13 -24.70
CA ARG A 31 14.87 -9.70 -24.47
C ARG A 31 15.50 -10.29 -25.72
N PHE A 32 14.69 -10.86 -26.63
CA PHE A 32 15.15 -11.40 -27.92
C PHE A 32 15.39 -10.31 -28.98
N ILE A 33 14.56 -9.26 -29.02
CA ILE A 33 14.67 -8.18 -30.03
C ILE A 33 15.75 -7.15 -29.62
N ARG A 34 15.94 -6.90 -28.32
CA ARG A 34 16.84 -5.85 -27.83
C ARG A 34 18.33 -6.16 -28.15
N PRO A 35 19.10 -5.16 -28.64
CA PRO A 35 20.56 -5.28 -28.74
C PRO A 35 21.21 -5.55 -27.38
N HIS A 36 21.96 -6.65 -27.29
CA HIS A 36 22.69 -7.03 -26.08
C HIS A 36 24.16 -6.60 -26.16
N ARG A 37 24.48 -5.41 -25.65
CA ARG A 37 25.84 -4.84 -25.60
C ARG A 37 26.24 -4.45 -24.18
N PRO A 38 26.58 -5.44 -23.32
CA PRO A 38 27.09 -5.16 -21.98
C PRO A 38 28.45 -4.46 -22.07
N ASN A 39 28.69 -3.49 -21.19
CA ASN A 39 29.97 -2.83 -20.97
C ASN A 39 30.12 -2.61 -19.45
N ALA A 40 31.33 -2.37 -18.96
CA ALA A 40 31.57 -2.14 -17.53
C ALA A 40 30.67 -1.00 -16.99
N GLU A 41 30.65 0.14 -17.69
CA GLU A 41 29.87 1.34 -17.28
C GLU A 41 28.34 1.16 -17.23
N LYS A 42 27.71 0.31 -18.06
CA LYS A 42 26.25 0.06 -17.93
C LYS A 42 25.92 -0.95 -16.84
N GLN A 43 26.93 -1.61 -16.28
CA GLN A 43 26.77 -2.57 -15.19
C GLN A 43 27.13 -1.96 -13.83
N THR A 44 27.59 -0.70 -13.80
CA THR A 44 27.80 0.06 -12.58
C THR A 44 26.53 0.81 -12.16
N THR A 45 26.45 1.18 -10.89
CA THR A 45 25.37 2.01 -10.34
C THR A 45 25.46 3.43 -10.91
N TYR A 46 24.32 4.03 -11.22
CA TYR A 46 24.27 5.41 -11.68
C TYR A 46 24.62 6.40 -10.55
N GLU A 47 25.67 7.21 -10.73
CA GLU A 47 26.11 8.27 -9.79
C GLU A 47 26.35 9.62 -10.49
N SER A 48 25.52 9.96 -11.49
CA SER A 48 25.64 11.22 -12.25
C SER A 48 27.01 11.50 -12.88
N GLY A 49 27.81 10.45 -13.11
CA GLY A 49 29.15 10.53 -13.71
C GLY A 49 30.31 10.41 -12.73
N GLU A 50 30.04 10.34 -11.43
CA GLU A 50 31.05 10.16 -10.38
C GLU A 50 31.18 8.69 -9.96
N GLU A 51 32.33 8.34 -9.39
CA GLU A 51 32.54 7.03 -8.78
C GLU A 51 31.80 6.95 -7.43
N PRO A 52 31.04 5.88 -7.15
CA PRO A 52 30.37 5.70 -5.86
C PRO A 52 31.39 5.75 -4.71
N GLN A 53 31.18 6.67 -3.77
CA GLN A 53 32.04 6.83 -2.61
C GLN A 53 31.30 6.50 -1.31
N GLY A 54 32.00 5.83 -0.40
CA GLY A 54 31.48 5.49 0.92
C GLY A 54 30.70 4.17 0.95
N VAL A 55 29.94 4.00 2.04
CA VAL A 55 29.17 2.79 2.31
C VAL A 55 27.69 3.02 1.97
N ALA A 56 27.03 2.03 1.36
CA ALA A 56 25.60 2.09 1.04
C ALA A 56 24.66 1.95 2.27
N TRP A 57 25.23 1.98 3.48
CA TRP A 57 24.48 1.86 4.73
C TRP A 57 24.07 3.24 5.21
N ILE A 58 22.81 3.60 5.01
CA ILE A 58 22.21 4.82 5.53
C ILE A 58 21.25 4.51 6.68
N GLN A 59 21.17 5.42 7.65
CA GLN A 59 20.17 5.34 8.70
C GLN A 59 18.81 5.76 8.13
N PHE A 60 17.94 4.79 7.91
CA PHE A 60 16.56 5.07 7.52
C PHE A 60 15.78 5.64 8.71
N ASN A 61 14.89 6.57 8.44
CA ASN A 61 14.05 7.16 9.47
C ASN A 61 13.06 6.12 10.03
N ILE A 62 12.93 6.01 11.35
CA ILE A 62 11.98 5.09 12.00
C ILE A 62 10.52 5.36 11.60
N ARG A 63 10.19 6.55 11.11
CA ARG A 63 8.83 6.91 10.67
C ARG A 63 8.28 5.99 9.58
N PHE A 64 9.12 5.43 8.71
CA PHE A 64 8.68 4.42 7.73
C PHE A 64 8.08 3.19 8.41
N TYR A 65 8.71 2.73 9.51
CA TYR A 65 8.23 1.62 10.30
C TYR A 65 6.92 1.97 11.03
N ILE A 66 6.82 3.18 11.61
CA ILE A 66 5.60 3.63 12.31
C ILE A 66 4.41 3.66 11.35
N ILE A 67 4.59 4.22 10.14
CA ILE A 67 3.54 4.25 9.11
C ILE A 67 3.12 2.83 8.71
N ALA A 68 4.08 1.92 8.48
CA ALA A 68 3.80 0.53 8.13
C ALA A 68 3.05 -0.22 9.24
N LEU A 69 3.41 0.02 10.51
CA LEU A 69 2.76 -0.57 11.67
C LEU A 69 1.31 -0.08 11.81
N ILE A 70 1.09 1.23 11.65
CA ILE A 70 -0.25 1.84 11.66
C ILE A 70 -1.09 1.27 10.51
N PHE A 71 -0.54 1.14 9.30
CA PHE A 71 -1.21 0.54 8.16
C PHE A 71 -1.64 -0.91 8.42
N LEU A 72 -0.73 -1.74 8.96
CA LEU A 72 -1.01 -3.13 9.29
C LEU A 72 -2.12 -3.26 10.35
N LEU A 73 -2.13 -2.35 11.33
CA LEU A 73 -3.16 -2.30 12.35
C LEU A 73 -4.54 -1.97 11.72
N PHE A 74 -4.62 -0.96 10.85
CA PHE A 74 -5.86 -0.63 10.13
C PHE A 74 -6.35 -1.75 9.20
N GLU A 75 -5.44 -2.46 8.52
CA GLU A 75 -5.82 -3.62 7.68
C GLU A 75 -6.55 -4.70 8.48
N VAL A 76 -6.05 -5.02 9.68
CA VAL A 76 -6.68 -5.99 10.58
C VAL A 76 -8.06 -5.51 11.04
N GLU A 77 -8.23 -4.21 11.28
CA GLU A 77 -9.52 -3.63 11.66
C GLU A 77 -10.56 -3.75 10.54
N ILE A 78 -10.15 -3.52 9.28
CA ILE A 78 -11.03 -3.68 8.11
C ILE A 78 -11.48 -5.14 7.94
N VAL A 79 -10.63 -6.11 8.27
CA VAL A 79 -11.00 -7.53 8.25
C VAL A 79 -12.20 -7.81 9.19
N PHE A 80 -12.35 -7.08 10.29
CA PHE A 80 -13.54 -7.19 11.17
C PHE A 80 -14.79 -6.50 10.61
N LEU A 81 -14.64 -5.47 9.78
CA LEU A 81 -15.77 -4.78 9.17
C LEU A 81 -16.51 -5.66 8.15
N PHE A 82 -15.80 -6.54 7.42
CA PHE A 82 -16.39 -7.35 6.36
C PHE A 82 -17.46 -8.34 6.88
N PRO A 83 -17.19 -9.21 7.87
CA PRO A 83 -18.20 -10.12 8.39
C PRO A 83 -19.41 -9.40 8.98
N TRP A 84 -19.20 -8.26 9.65
CA TRP A 84 -20.31 -7.44 10.15
C TRP A 84 -21.18 -6.93 9.00
N ALA A 85 -20.56 -6.38 7.94
CA ALA A 85 -21.29 -5.81 6.80
C ALA A 85 -22.12 -6.87 6.05
N THR A 86 -21.67 -8.13 6.01
CA THR A 86 -22.41 -9.20 5.34
C THR A 86 -23.62 -9.69 6.12
N ILE A 87 -23.60 -9.61 7.46
CA ILE A 87 -24.71 -10.09 8.33
C ILE A 87 -25.64 -8.99 8.84
N PHE A 88 -25.25 -7.72 8.70
CA PHE A 88 -26.00 -6.57 9.22
C PHE A 88 -27.48 -6.60 8.78
N ALA A 89 -27.72 -6.89 7.49
CA ALA A 89 -29.06 -6.92 6.90
C ALA A 89 -29.68 -8.33 6.83
N ASP A 90 -29.22 -9.29 7.64
CA ASP A 90 -29.78 -10.64 7.66
C ASP A 90 -31.24 -10.62 8.17
N GLU A 91 -32.17 -10.98 7.28
CA GLU A 91 -33.60 -10.95 7.56
C GLU A 91 -34.01 -11.94 8.67
N ASN A 92 -33.32 -13.07 8.80
CA ASN A 92 -33.62 -14.05 9.85
C ASN A 92 -33.25 -13.48 11.22
N LEU A 93 -32.09 -12.82 11.34
CA LEU A 93 -31.66 -12.19 12.59
C LEU A 93 -32.59 -11.04 12.99
N ILE A 94 -33.00 -10.22 12.02
CA ILE A 94 -33.95 -9.12 12.25
C ILE A 94 -35.30 -9.68 12.74
N ARG A 95 -35.84 -10.73 12.11
CA ARG A 95 -37.12 -11.34 12.50
C ARG A 95 -37.04 -12.04 13.87
N GLN A 96 -35.96 -12.78 14.15
CA GLN A 96 -35.78 -13.48 15.43
C GLN A 96 -35.67 -12.52 16.62
N THR A 97 -35.14 -11.32 16.40
CA THR A 97 -34.92 -10.30 17.45
C THR A 97 -36.01 -9.22 17.48
N ASN A 98 -37.12 -9.39 16.76
CA ASN A 98 -38.17 -8.38 16.61
C ASN A 98 -37.64 -6.99 16.19
N GLY A 99 -36.62 -6.95 15.34
CA GLY A 99 -35.99 -5.71 14.85
C GLY A 99 -34.90 -5.12 15.75
N ALA A 100 -34.63 -5.69 16.92
CA ALA A 100 -33.57 -5.21 17.82
C ALA A 100 -32.15 -5.40 17.26
N TRP A 101 -31.94 -6.44 16.43
CA TRP A 101 -30.65 -6.75 15.80
C TRP A 101 -30.02 -5.56 15.08
N GLY A 102 -30.80 -4.87 14.23
CA GLY A 102 -30.27 -3.76 13.43
C GLY A 102 -29.73 -2.63 14.29
N TRP A 103 -30.45 -2.25 15.34
CA TRP A 103 -30.02 -1.19 16.26
C TRP A 103 -28.82 -1.61 17.10
N PHE A 104 -28.81 -2.84 17.59
CA PHE A 104 -27.70 -3.39 18.36
C PHE A 104 -26.41 -3.45 17.52
N SER A 105 -26.48 -4.10 16.35
CA SER A 105 -25.36 -4.28 15.43
C SER A 105 -24.81 -2.95 14.90
N LEU A 106 -25.69 -1.97 14.61
CA LEU A 106 -25.27 -0.62 14.23
C LEU A 106 -24.55 0.08 15.36
N THR A 107 -25.06 -0.01 16.59
CA THR A 107 -24.46 0.65 17.76
C THR A 107 -23.07 0.08 18.05
N GLU A 108 -22.91 -1.24 18.02
CA GLU A 108 -21.60 -1.88 18.18
C GLU A 108 -20.61 -1.41 17.12
N MET A 109 -21.04 -1.32 15.86
CA MET A 109 -20.16 -0.87 14.79
C MET A 109 -19.79 0.61 14.89
N VAL A 110 -20.72 1.46 15.30
CA VAL A 110 -20.43 2.88 15.57
C VAL A 110 -19.41 3.01 16.70
N ILE A 111 -19.56 2.23 17.77
CA ILE A 111 -18.59 2.21 18.88
C ILE A 111 -17.23 1.73 18.39
N PHE A 112 -17.19 0.64 17.61
CA PHE A 112 -15.95 0.11 17.03
C PHE A 112 -15.24 1.17 16.20
N ILE A 113 -15.91 1.77 15.21
CA ILE A 113 -15.36 2.83 14.36
C ILE A 113 -14.93 4.05 15.18
N ALA A 114 -15.69 4.43 16.21
CA ALA A 114 -15.32 5.55 17.08
C ALA A 114 -13.99 5.28 17.82
N ILE A 115 -13.78 4.06 18.29
CA ILE A 115 -12.51 3.66 18.93
C ILE A 115 -11.35 3.77 17.91
N LEU A 116 -11.53 3.30 16.67
CA LEU A 116 -10.52 3.42 15.62
C LEU A 116 -10.21 4.88 15.29
N ALA A 117 -11.25 5.70 15.15
CA ALA A 117 -11.13 7.12 14.87
C ALA A 117 -10.37 7.86 15.98
N ILE A 118 -10.59 7.48 17.25
CA ILE A 118 -9.83 8.02 18.38
C ILE A 118 -8.36 7.61 18.30
N GLY A 119 -8.07 6.34 17.99
CA GLY A 119 -6.70 5.86 17.80
C GLY A 119 -5.98 6.60 16.68
N LEU A 120 -6.65 6.80 15.55
CA LEU A 120 -6.14 7.59 14.42
C LEU A 120 -5.90 9.05 14.80
N ALA A 121 -6.87 9.68 15.45
CA ALA A 121 -6.77 11.07 15.90
C ALA A 121 -5.61 11.25 16.88
N TYR A 122 -5.41 10.29 17.79
CA TYR A 122 -4.23 10.28 18.67
C TYR A 122 -2.93 10.19 17.86
N ALA A 123 -2.81 9.23 16.94
CA ALA A 123 -1.61 9.07 16.13
C ALA A 123 -1.29 10.31 15.29
N TRP A 124 -2.32 10.96 14.74
CA TRP A 124 -2.18 12.22 14.02
C TRP A 124 -1.75 13.35 14.95
N SER A 125 -2.40 13.54 16.09
CA SER A 125 -2.07 14.61 17.04
C SER A 125 -0.61 14.55 17.53
N ASN A 126 -0.01 13.36 17.59
CA ASN A 126 1.40 13.16 17.94
C ASN A 126 2.38 13.31 16.76
N GLY A 127 1.89 13.67 15.56
CA GLY A 127 2.73 13.86 14.38
C GLY A 127 3.39 12.57 13.85
N HIS A 128 2.84 11.40 14.18
CA HIS A 128 3.33 10.12 13.66
C HIS A 128 3.07 9.94 12.16
N LEU A 129 2.08 10.68 11.64
CA LEU A 129 1.75 10.72 10.21
C LEU A 129 2.51 11.83 9.47
N ASP A 130 3.22 12.71 10.17
CA ASP A 130 3.92 13.82 9.55
C ASP A 130 5.21 13.36 8.84
N TRP A 131 5.36 13.83 7.62
CA TRP A 131 6.55 13.60 6.83
C TRP A 131 7.67 14.58 7.21
N VAL A 132 8.91 14.07 7.29
CA VAL A 132 10.10 14.90 7.48
C VAL A 132 10.38 15.63 6.18
N LYS A 133 10.12 16.92 6.15
CA LYS A 133 10.56 17.79 5.07
C LYS A 133 12.04 18.11 5.30
N PRO A 134 12.93 17.89 4.31
CA PRO A 134 14.27 18.46 4.36
C PRO A 134 14.14 19.97 4.53
N ASP A 135 14.92 20.54 5.45
CA ASP A 135 15.10 21.99 5.54
C ASP A 135 16.42 22.32 4.84
N PRO A 136 16.43 22.50 3.51
CA PRO A 136 17.65 22.77 2.79
C PRO A 136 18.20 24.11 3.26
N GLN A 137 19.37 24.07 3.91
CA GLN A 137 20.08 25.29 4.26
C GLN A 137 20.43 25.99 2.94
N PRO A 138 20.01 27.25 2.74
CA PRO A 138 20.37 27.98 1.54
C PRO A 138 21.89 28.09 1.47
N THR A 139 22.47 27.73 0.33
CA THR A 139 23.91 27.88 0.12
C THR A 139 24.25 29.37 0.11
N ASP A 140 25.22 29.81 0.92
CA ASP A 140 25.77 31.18 0.86
C ASP A 140 26.66 31.41 -0.39
N PHE A 141 26.53 30.55 -1.39
CA PHE A 141 27.27 30.67 -2.63
C PHE A 141 26.64 31.76 -3.50
N LYS A 142 27.32 32.91 -3.58
CA LYS A 142 26.99 33.94 -4.57
C LYS A 142 27.42 33.47 -5.95
N SER A 143 26.43 33.10 -6.77
CA SER A 143 26.65 32.74 -8.17
C SER A 143 27.26 33.92 -8.94
N PRO A 144 28.32 33.70 -9.74
CA PRO A 144 28.81 34.70 -10.68
C PRO A 144 27.83 34.97 -11.83
N VAL A 145 26.82 34.11 -11.99
CA VAL A 145 25.80 34.24 -13.03
C VAL A 145 24.87 35.38 -12.64
N PRO A 146 24.72 36.41 -13.50
CA PRO A 146 23.74 37.47 -13.27
C PRO A 146 22.35 36.88 -13.09
N THR A 147 21.64 37.31 -12.05
CA THR A 147 20.20 37.05 -11.93
C THR A 147 19.49 38.11 -12.76
N ASP A 148 19.00 37.70 -13.92
CA ASP A 148 18.21 38.55 -14.83
C ASP A 148 16.98 39.18 -14.13
#